data_AF-A0A2U3LAH1-F1
#
_entry.id   AF-A0A2U3LAH1-F1
#
_cell.length_a   1.000
_cell.length_b   1.000
_cell.length_c   1.000
_cell.angle_alpha   90.00
_cell.angle_beta   90.00
_cell.angle_gamma   90.00
#
_symmetry.space_group_name_H-M   'P 1'
#
loop_
_entity.id
_entity.type
_entity.pdbx_description
1 polymer ?
#
loop_
_entity_poly.entity_id
_entity_poly.type
_entity_poly.pdbx_seq_one_letter_code
_entity_poly.pdbx_strand_id
1 'polypeptide(L)'
;MLPAVSSWPKNFRLIPRLENDPRVIAFVQTVPGKLALLAVFGLALSILGSAWQLKLALITCITFVPQARRLLVTIGTLLLTDFFWFNRGALALAAGRSPAGFSRASEFFWIILPFVFLCAGLMWLSATYKNSLVGRRPLLVLMGIGSALLLVACYAPLFGFARFAVWAFLDTFCLYVWYLAYSMSDCATPQGDRLLSQAGTFHPFWGSTSVPIPKGARHWRTIEARSPEDLAVTMVKGVKLIAWCLLLSRVQGYYVLLVHQKLAIPAPSQCIQAFQAGQPLGWARNWLSWPDDLLQQLMEISIWGHTFIATCRMAGFRALRNTYAPLSSRTIAEYWNRYYFYFKELLVDMFFYPTFIRCFKRYPKLRIAFATFVAASLGNTLFHLTRTLHTAISFSLLTTILSFRNYFFYSVLLALGIALSQVRPRKPLGSRGWFRERVVAPACVLGFYCFLHVFEITSPGPGLRYLLFLLKGK
;
A
#
# COMPACT_ATOMS: atom_id res chain seq x y z
N MET A 1 -37.30 -25.75 23.89
CA MET A 1 -35.83 -25.87 24.01
C MET A 1 -35.30 -26.40 22.69
N LEU A 2 -34.73 -25.54 21.84
CA LEU A 2 -34.06 -25.97 20.60
C LEU A 2 -32.66 -26.50 20.97
N PRO A 3 -32.26 -27.68 20.51
CA PRO A 3 -30.95 -28.24 20.81
C PRO A 3 -29.86 -27.30 20.30
N ALA A 4 -28.86 -27.08 21.15
CA ALA A 4 -27.69 -26.28 20.85
C ALA A 4 -27.03 -26.82 19.57
N VAL A 5 -27.06 -26.02 18.50
CA VAL A 5 -26.36 -26.31 17.25
C VAL A 5 -24.87 -26.38 17.54
N SER A 6 -24.44 -27.63 17.69
CA SER A 6 -23.19 -28.24 17.27
C SER A 6 -21.91 -27.43 17.47
N SER A 7 -21.04 -28.00 18.30
CA SER A 7 -19.61 -27.81 18.35
C SER A 7 -18.97 -27.80 16.95
N TRP A 8 -18.98 -26.64 16.29
CA TRP A 8 -17.98 -26.35 15.28
C TRP A 8 -16.61 -26.62 15.91
N PRO A 9 -15.68 -27.34 15.26
CA PRO A 9 -14.37 -27.57 15.84
C PRO A 9 -13.76 -26.19 16.09
N LYS A 10 -13.54 -25.84 17.37
CA LYS A 10 -12.99 -24.53 17.78
C LYS A 10 -11.62 -24.23 17.11
N ASN A 11 -11.04 -25.22 16.45
CA ASN A 11 -9.76 -25.19 15.77
C ASN A 11 -9.81 -25.36 14.24
N PHE A 12 -11.00 -25.42 13.61
CA PHE A 12 -11.07 -25.55 12.15
C PHE A 12 -10.38 -24.37 11.47
N ARG A 13 -9.45 -24.69 10.56
CA ARG A 13 -8.79 -23.74 9.69
C ARG A 13 -8.75 -24.34 8.30
N LEU A 14 -9.18 -23.55 7.32
CA LEU A 14 -9.16 -23.97 5.93
C LEU A 14 -7.74 -24.30 5.44
N ILE A 15 -6.73 -23.56 5.92
CA ILE A 15 -5.32 -23.90 5.70
C ILE A 15 -4.67 -24.26 7.04
N PRO A 16 -4.14 -25.50 7.20
CA PRO A 16 -3.60 -26.00 8.45
C PRO A 16 -2.37 -25.22 8.95
N ARG A 17 -2.00 -25.42 10.22
CA ARG A 17 -0.81 -24.79 10.83
C ARG A 17 0.46 -25.58 10.53
N LEU A 18 0.78 -25.75 9.24
CA LEU A 18 1.96 -26.46 8.77
C LEU A 18 3.26 -25.88 9.36
N GLU A 19 3.26 -24.58 9.64
CA GLU A 19 4.38 -23.88 10.27
C GLU A 19 4.70 -24.31 11.72
N ASN A 20 3.82 -25.10 12.34
CA ASN A 20 3.96 -25.58 13.71
C ASN A 20 4.30 -27.08 13.77
N ASP A 21 4.32 -27.79 12.64
CA ASP A 21 4.61 -29.23 12.59
C ASP A 21 6.13 -29.45 12.43
N PRO A 22 6.82 -30.00 13.45
CA PRO A 22 8.27 -30.23 13.37
C PRO A 22 8.68 -31.13 12.20
N ARG A 23 7.82 -32.07 11.77
CA ARG A 23 8.13 -32.98 10.66
C ARG A 23 8.15 -32.23 9.33
N VAL A 24 7.18 -31.35 9.12
CA VAL A 24 7.13 -30.49 7.93
C VAL A 24 8.33 -29.55 7.90
N ILE A 25 8.66 -28.94 9.04
CA ILE A 25 9.81 -28.03 9.13
C ILE A 25 11.14 -28.77 8.92
N ALA A 26 11.30 -29.96 9.49
CA ALA A 26 12.48 -30.80 9.26
C ALA A 26 12.61 -31.18 7.77
N PHE A 27 11.51 -31.59 7.14
CA PHE A 27 11.50 -31.89 5.71
C PHE A 27 11.87 -30.68 4.85
N VAL A 28 11.27 -29.51 5.09
CA VAL A 28 11.54 -28.27 4.34
C VAL A 28 12.99 -27.77 4.49
N GLN A 29 13.72 -28.18 5.53
CA GLN A 29 15.14 -27.87 5.64
C GLN A 29 16.03 -28.72 4.71
N THR A 30 15.55 -29.88 4.26
CA THR A 30 16.25 -30.74 3.29
C THR A 30 16.19 -30.16 1.87
N VAL A 31 17.11 -30.58 0.99
CA VAL A 31 17.09 -30.18 -0.43
C VAL A 31 15.77 -30.57 -1.13
N PRO A 32 15.27 -31.82 -1.02
CA PRO A 32 13.98 -32.19 -1.60
C PRO A 32 12.82 -31.34 -1.06
N GLY A 33 12.80 -31.06 0.24
CA GLY A 33 11.75 -30.24 0.84
C GLY A 33 11.76 -28.79 0.37
N LYS A 34 12.94 -28.19 0.19
CA LYS A 34 13.09 -26.86 -0.42
C LYS A 34 12.57 -26.84 -1.85
N LEU A 35 12.96 -27.83 -2.67
CA LEU A 35 12.51 -27.93 -4.06
C LEU A 35 11.00 -28.13 -4.16
N ALA A 36 10.41 -29.00 -3.33
CA ALA A 36 8.96 -29.19 -3.27
C ALA A 36 8.23 -27.88 -2.89
N LEU A 37 8.75 -27.15 -1.89
CA LEU A 37 8.18 -25.88 -1.48
C LEU A 37 8.26 -24.82 -2.59
N LEU A 38 9.40 -24.74 -3.29
CA LEU A 38 9.61 -23.85 -4.43
C LEU A 38 8.68 -24.20 -5.60
N ALA A 39 8.48 -25.49 -5.90
CA ALA A 39 7.57 -25.93 -6.97
C ALA A 39 6.12 -25.55 -6.67
N VAL A 40 5.64 -25.83 -5.46
CA VAL A 40 4.27 -25.45 -5.02
C VAL A 40 4.10 -23.93 -5.05
N PHE A 41 5.09 -23.18 -4.56
CA PHE A 41 5.05 -21.72 -4.60
C PHE A 41 5.06 -21.19 -6.04
N GLY A 42 5.92 -21.75 -6.90
CA GLY A 42 6.07 -21.37 -8.29
C GLY A 42 4.78 -21.56 -9.09
N LEU A 43 4.10 -22.70 -8.92
CA LEU A 43 2.80 -22.97 -9.54
C LEU A 43 1.72 -21.97 -9.07
N ALA A 44 1.70 -21.64 -7.78
CA ALA A 44 0.76 -20.66 -7.28
C ALA A 44 1.08 -19.24 -7.81
N LEU A 45 2.36 -18.89 -7.89
CA LEU A 45 2.83 -17.61 -8.39
C LEU A 45 2.59 -17.45 -9.89
N SER A 46 2.67 -18.53 -10.69
CA SER A 46 2.41 -18.46 -12.13
C SER A 46 0.97 -18.11 -12.48
N ILE A 47 0.03 -18.33 -11.55
CA ILE A 47 -1.38 -17.96 -11.70
C ILE A 47 -1.63 -16.51 -11.27
N LEU A 48 -0.94 -16.04 -10.21
CA LEU A 48 -1.25 -14.77 -9.55
C LEU A 48 -0.31 -13.61 -9.89
N GLY A 49 0.90 -13.90 -10.36
CA GLY A 49 2.00 -12.95 -10.43
C GLY A 49 2.57 -12.81 -11.83
N SER A 50 2.89 -11.57 -12.22
CA SER A 50 3.75 -11.29 -13.36
C SER A 50 5.21 -11.64 -13.07
N ALA A 51 5.97 -11.93 -14.14
CA ALA A 51 7.40 -12.25 -14.10
C ALA A 51 7.74 -13.34 -13.07
N TRP A 52 6.85 -14.33 -12.93
CA TRP A 52 6.94 -15.35 -11.89
C TRP A 52 8.18 -16.23 -12.07
N GLN A 53 8.66 -16.46 -13.30
CA GLN A 53 9.85 -17.27 -13.57
C GLN A 53 11.09 -16.64 -12.92
N LEU A 54 11.31 -15.35 -13.16
CA LEU A 54 12.46 -14.63 -12.63
C LEU A 54 12.36 -14.43 -11.11
N LYS A 55 11.16 -14.16 -10.58
CA LYS A 55 10.93 -14.14 -9.13
C LYS A 55 11.26 -15.49 -8.49
N LEU A 56 10.81 -16.59 -9.09
CA LEU A 56 11.08 -17.94 -8.61
C LEU A 56 12.58 -18.27 -8.71
N ALA A 57 13.25 -17.92 -9.80
CA ALA A 57 14.69 -18.11 -9.95
C ALA A 57 15.49 -17.39 -8.85
N LEU A 58 15.17 -16.12 -8.57
CA LEU A 58 15.81 -15.37 -7.49
C LEU A 58 15.54 -15.97 -6.11
N ILE A 59 14.30 -16.38 -5.84
CA ILE A 59 13.93 -17.05 -4.59
C ILE A 59 14.68 -18.38 -4.44
N THR A 60 14.82 -19.15 -5.51
CA THR A 60 15.62 -20.38 -5.53
C THR A 60 17.08 -20.07 -5.16
N CYS A 61 17.70 -19.07 -5.79
CA CYS A 61 19.05 -18.64 -5.44
C CYS A 61 19.16 -18.23 -3.96
N ILE A 62 18.20 -17.45 -3.44
CA ILE A 62 18.16 -17.03 -2.03
C ILE A 62 18.00 -18.23 -1.08
N THR A 63 17.23 -19.23 -1.49
CA THR A 63 16.95 -20.44 -0.69
C THR A 63 18.19 -21.31 -0.51
N PHE A 64 19.06 -21.37 -1.52
CA PHE A 64 20.30 -22.16 -1.51
C PHE A 64 21.54 -21.34 -1.13
N VAL A 65 21.50 -20.00 -1.23
CA VAL A 65 22.59 -19.09 -0.86
C VAL A 65 22.08 -17.99 0.08
N PRO A 66 21.61 -18.35 1.31
CA PRO A 66 20.98 -17.39 2.21
C PRO A 66 21.92 -16.29 2.70
N GLN A 67 23.24 -16.53 2.75
CA GLN A 67 24.23 -15.49 3.08
C GLN A 67 24.27 -14.33 2.06
N ALA A 68 23.88 -14.57 0.81
CA ALA A 68 23.82 -13.56 -0.24
C ALA A 68 22.43 -12.90 -0.37
N ARG A 69 21.49 -13.19 0.55
CA ARG A 69 20.07 -12.79 0.45
C ARG A 69 19.88 -11.33 0.08
N ARG A 70 20.46 -10.40 0.83
CA ARG A 70 20.31 -8.95 0.58
C ARG A 70 20.88 -8.52 -0.77
N LEU A 71 22.02 -9.08 -1.17
CA LEU A 71 22.60 -8.82 -2.49
C LEU A 71 21.69 -9.34 -3.61
N LEU A 72 21.17 -10.56 -3.48
CA LEU A 72 20.24 -11.15 -4.43
C LEU A 72 18.91 -10.38 -4.50
N VAL A 73 18.45 -9.81 -3.39
CA VAL A 73 17.30 -8.88 -3.41
C VAL A 73 17.64 -7.63 -4.20
N THR A 74 18.81 -7.01 -4.00
CA THR A 74 19.24 -5.84 -4.76
C THR A 74 19.37 -6.15 -6.25
N ILE A 75 20.01 -7.27 -6.61
CA ILE A 75 20.11 -7.75 -8.00
C ILE A 75 18.72 -7.99 -8.57
N GLY A 76 17.87 -8.71 -7.84
CA GLY A 76 16.49 -8.98 -8.25
C GLY A 76 15.70 -7.70 -8.47
N THR A 77 15.91 -6.70 -7.62
CA THR A 77 15.32 -5.36 -7.75
C THR A 77 15.80 -4.73 -9.06
N LEU A 78 17.10 -4.73 -9.34
CA LEU A 78 17.69 -4.23 -10.59
C LEU A 78 17.18 -4.95 -11.85
N LEU A 79 16.88 -6.24 -11.76
CA LEU A 79 16.42 -7.04 -12.90
C LEU A 79 14.91 -6.97 -13.13
N LEU A 80 14.10 -6.95 -12.07
CA LEU A 80 12.63 -7.07 -12.15
C LEU A 80 11.90 -5.75 -12.04
N THR A 81 12.53 -4.73 -11.48
CA THR A 81 11.96 -3.41 -11.63
C THR A 81 12.40 -2.87 -12.98
N ASP A 82 11.44 -2.50 -13.81
CA ASP A 82 11.60 -1.30 -14.61
C ASP A 82 11.88 -0.20 -13.59
N PHE A 83 13.17 0.01 -13.28
CA PHE A 83 13.71 0.72 -12.11
C PHE A 83 13.09 2.11 -11.89
N PHE A 84 12.34 2.58 -12.88
CA PHE A 84 11.55 3.79 -12.90
C PHE A 84 10.20 3.46 -13.53
N TRP A 85 9.16 3.31 -12.70
CA TRP A 85 7.79 3.27 -13.21
C TRP A 85 7.44 4.66 -13.73
N PHE A 86 7.72 4.91 -14.99
CA PHE A 86 7.27 6.10 -15.67
C PHE A 86 5.82 5.92 -16.10
N ASN A 87 4.95 6.87 -15.77
CA ASN A 87 3.70 6.99 -16.52
C ASN A 87 4.03 7.56 -17.91
N ARG A 88 4.52 6.70 -18.82
CA ARG A 88 4.91 7.09 -20.18
C ARG A 88 3.79 7.82 -20.93
N GLY A 89 2.53 7.48 -20.65
CA GLY A 89 1.37 8.18 -21.20
C GLY A 89 1.29 9.63 -20.72
N ALA A 90 1.37 9.87 -19.41
CA ALA A 90 1.38 11.22 -18.85
C ALA A 90 2.62 12.03 -19.30
N LEU A 91 3.79 11.39 -19.40
CA LEU A 91 5.01 12.04 -19.84
C LEU A 91 4.99 12.35 -21.34
N ALA A 92 4.36 11.52 -22.16
CA ALA A 92 4.14 11.82 -23.58
C ALA A 92 3.26 13.06 -23.76
N LEU A 93 2.26 13.27 -22.89
CA LEU A 93 1.45 14.49 -22.87
C LEU A 93 2.29 15.73 -22.50
N ALA A 94 3.25 15.60 -21.57
CA ALA A 94 4.15 16.69 -21.20
C ALA A 94 5.08 17.13 -22.35
N ALA A 95 5.39 16.23 -23.29
CA ALA A 95 6.25 16.52 -24.43
C ALA A 95 5.53 17.26 -25.58
N GLY A 96 4.19 17.33 -25.59
CA GLY A 96 3.39 18.09 -26.56
C GLY A 96 3.32 17.52 -27.99
N ARG A 97 4.23 16.61 -28.38
CA ARG A 97 4.17 15.74 -29.57
C ARG A 97 4.92 14.43 -29.24
N SER A 98 4.56 13.32 -29.89
CA SER A 98 5.20 12.01 -29.67
C SER A 98 6.72 12.16 -29.62
N PRO A 99 7.40 11.58 -28.62
CA PRO A 99 8.84 11.67 -28.49
C PRO A 99 9.50 10.75 -29.52
N ALA A 100 9.38 11.08 -30.81
CA ALA A 100 10.20 10.51 -31.87
C ALA A 100 11.65 10.96 -31.59
N GLY A 101 12.37 10.18 -30.79
CA GLY A 101 13.74 10.49 -30.37
C GLY A 101 14.09 10.08 -28.94
N PHE A 102 13.13 9.67 -28.10
CA PHE A 102 13.44 9.30 -26.73
C PHE A 102 13.89 7.84 -26.63
N SER A 103 15.20 7.65 -26.70
CA SER A 103 15.83 6.34 -26.50
C SER A 103 15.82 5.95 -25.02
N ARG A 104 16.07 4.67 -24.70
CA ARG A 104 16.33 4.25 -23.32
C ARG A 104 17.58 4.90 -22.71
N ALA A 105 18.57 5.23 -23.55
CA ALA A 105 19.78 5.96 -23.12
C ALA A 105 19.42 7.38 -22.65
N SER A 106 18.55 8.05 -23.43
CA SER A 106 17.58 9.07 -23.00
C SER A 106 17.27 9.18 -21.52
N GLU A 107 16.39 8.24 -21.14
CA GLU A 107 15.84 8.03 -19.80
C GLU A 107 16.96 7.89 -18.78
N PHE A 108 17.93 7.06 -19.12
CA PHE A 108 19.02 6.73 -18.22
C PHE A 108 19.84 7.96 -17.83
N PHE A 109 20.34 8.72 -18.80
CA PHE A 109 21.26 9.82 -18.52
C PHE A 109 20.59 11.04 -17.90
N TRP A 110 19.34 11.33 -18.28
CA TRP A 110 18.69 12.58 -17.90
C TRP A 110 17.73 12.47 -16.72
N ILE A 111 17.27 11.27 -16.38
CA ILE A 111 16.32 11.08 -15.29
C ILE A 111 16.89 10.14 -14.24
N ILE A 112 17.27 8.93 -14.66
CA ILE A 112 17.69 7.85 -13.77
C ILE A 112 18.98 8.21 -13.05
N LEU A 113 20.02 8.57 -13.80
CA LEU A 113 21.34 8.83 -13.26
C LEU A 113 21.34 10.05 -12.31
N PRO A 114 20.73 11.21 -12.66
CA PRO A 114 20.59 12.32 -11.72
C PRO A 114 19.78 11.94 -10.47
N PHE A 115 18.73 11.13 -10.61
CA PHE A 115 17.92 10.69 -9.48
C PHE A 115 18.72 9.78 -8.52
N VAL A 116 19.52 8.86 -9.06
CA VAL A 116 20.42 8.01 -8.27
C VAL A 116 21.45 8.86 -7.53
N PHE A 117 22.06 9.85 -8.19
CA PHE A 117 22.99 10.77 -7.53
C PHE A 117 22.31 11.59 -6.43
N LEU A 118 21.09 12.09 -6.66
CA LEU A 118 20.31 12.79 -5.64
C LEU A 118 20.04 11.88 -4.43
N CYS A 119 19.61 10.64 -4.67
CA CYS A 119 19.35 9.66 -3.59
C CYS A 119 20.62 9.37 -2.79
N ALA A 120 21.74 9.10 -3.47
CA ALA A 120 23.03 8.84 -2.83
C ALA A 120 23.51 10.05 -2.02
N GLY A 121 23.42 11.25 -2.59
CA GLY A 121 23.79 12.51 -1.93
C GLY A 121 22.95 12.79 -0.69
N LEU A 122 21.62 12.65 -0.76
CA LEU A 122 20.73 12.87 0.38
C LEU A 122 20.94 11.84 1.49
N MET A 123 21.16 10.57 1.14
CA MET A 123 21.47 9.54 2.13
C MET A 123 22.85 9.76 2.77
N TRP A 124 23.86 10.16 1.99
CA TRP A 124 25.18 10.53 2.50
C TRP A 124 25.10 11.74 3.45
N LEU A 125 24.39 12.80 3.07
CA LEU A 125 24.15 13.96 3.93
C LEU A 125 23.44 13.57 5.23
N SER A 126 22.45 12.67 5.16
CA SER A 126 21.75 12.16 6.34
C SER A 126 22.67 11.38 7.29
N ALA A 127 23.58 10.57 6.72
CA ALA A 127 24.55 9.79 7.49
C ALA A 127 25.64 10.66 8.13
N THR A 128 26.15 11.64 7.39
CA THR A 128 27.23 12.53 7.82
C THR A 128 26.73 13.57 8.81
N TYR A 129 25.62 14.24 8.49
CA TYR A 129 25.06 15.34 9.28
C TYR A 129 23.77 14.93 9.99
N LYS A 130 23.86 13.95 10.88
CA LYS A 130 22.72 13.36 11.61
C LYS A 130 21.83 14.37 12.35
N ASN A 131 22.44 15.49 12.77
CA ASN A 131 21.76 16.58 13.48
C ASN A 131 21.17 17.68 12.57
N SER A 132 21.46 17.64 11.27
CA SER A 132 20.89 18.57 10.29
C SER A 132 19.40 18.31 10.07
N LEU A 133 18.75 19.22 9.33
CA LEU A 133 17.36 19.03 8.92
C LEU A 133 17.18 17.77 8.05
N VAL A 134 18.18 17.44 7.23
CA VAL A 134 18.20 16.26 6.35
C VAL A 134 18.13 14.96 7.18
N GLY A 135 18.95 14.87 8.24
CA GLY A 135 18.97 13.70 9.13
C GLY A 135 17.80 13.64 10.10
N ARG A 136 17.39 14.79 10.66
CA ARG A 136 16.31 14.84 11.68
C ARG A 136 14.91 14.81 11.10
N ARG A 137 14.72 15.35 9.89
CA ARG A 137 13.41 15.58 9.25
C ARG A 137 13.45 15.25 7.75
N PRO A 138 13.86 14.03 7.36
CA PRO A 138 14.05 13.67 5.96
C PRO A 138 12.80 13.92 5.12
N LEU A 139 11.62 13.56 5.63
CA LEU A 139 10.36 13.78 4.92
C LEU A 139 10.10 15.26 4.61
N LEU A 140 10.39 16.17 5.54
CA LEU A 140 10.14 17.59 5.32
C LEU A 140 11.06 18.16 4.24
N VAL A 141 12.34 17.74 4.25
CA VAL A 141 13.30 18.10 3.19
C VAL A 141 12.84 17.57 1.84
N LEU A 142 12.42 16.31 1.80
CA LEU A 142 11.95 15.68 0.57
C LEU A 142 10.68 16.34 0.02
N MET A 143 9.73 16.71 0.88
CA MET A 143 8.54 17.45 0.47
C MET A 143 8.88 18.87 -0.02
N GLY A 144 9.89 19.51 0.59
CA GLY A 144 10.42 20.79 0.11
C GLY A 144 11.02 20.69 -1.29
N ILE A 145 11.87 19.68 -1.52
CA ILE A 145 12.46 19.40 -2.84
C ILE A 145 11.36 19.11 -3.87
N GLY A 146 10.42 18.23 -3.55
CA GLY A 146 9.30 17.89 -4.43
C GLY A 146 8.43 19.11 -4.77
N SER A 147 8.17 19.98 -3.80
CA SER A 147 7.40 21.22 -4.02
C SER A 147 8.16 22.20 -4.92
N ALA A 148 9.47 22.37 -4.72
CA ALA A 148 10.29 23.21 -5.57
C ALA A 148 10.33 22.69 -7.02
N LEU A 149 10.53 21.37 -7.20
CA LEU A 149 10.49 20.72 -8.51
C LEU A 149 9.13 20.90 -9.19
N LEU A 150 8.03 20.77 -8.45
CA LEU A 150 6.68 21.00 -8.96
C LEU A 150 6.47 22.44 -9.44
N LEU A 151 6.94 23.43 -8.67
CA LEU A 151 6.86 24.84 -9.08
C LEU A 151 7.67 25.11 -10.35
N VAL A 152 8.88 24.56 -10.44
CA VAL A 152 9.70 24.64 -11.67
C VAL A 152 8.96 23.98 -12.83
N ALA A 153 8.42 22.78 -12.65
CA ALA A 153 7.71 22.03 -13.69
C ALA A 153 6.47 22.77 -14.22
N CYS A 154 5.78 23.53 -13.36
CA CYS A 154 4.55 24.24 -13.70
C CYS A 154 4.77 25.64 -14.26
N TYR A 155 5.78 26.38 -13.78
CA TYR A 155 5.88 27.82 -14.01
C TYR A 155 7.18 28.27 -14.67
N ALA A 156 8.23 27.44 -14.70
CA ALA A 156 9.42 27.79 -15.44
C ALA A 156 9.13 27.73 -16.96
N PRO A 157 9.71 28.64 -17.77
CA PRO A 157 9.50 28.68 -19.22
C PRO A 157 10.28 27.55 -19.92
N LEU A 158 9.97 26.31 -19.56
CA LEU A 158 10.60 25.11 -20.12
C LEU A 158 9.83 24.65 -21.35
N PHE A 159 10.57 24.27 -22.39
CA PHE A 159 10.01 23.76 -23.64
C PHE A 159 10.69 22.45 -24.04
N GLY A 160 10.00 21.67 -24.87
CA GLY A 160 10.52 20.42 -25.45
C GLY A 160 11.11 19.48 -24.40
N PHE A 161 12.37 19.10 -24.61
CA PHE A 161 13.08 18.12 -23.79
C PHE A 161 13.22 18.53 -22.32
N ALA A 162 13.54 19.80 -22.03
CA ALA A 162 13.75 20.26 -20.66
C ALA A 162 12.46 20.13 -19.83
N ARG A 163 11.31 20.48 -20.42
CA ARG A 163 10.00 20.31 -19.77
C ARG A 163 9.71 18.84 -19.49
N PHE A 164 9.92 17.98 -20.49
CA PHE A 164 9.75 16.53 -20.33
C PHE A 164 10.65 15.97 -19.21
N ALA A 165 11.94 16.31 -19.21
CA ALA A 165 12.91 15.79 -18.24
C ALA A 165 12.54 16.20 -16.81
N VAL A 166 12.13 17.45 -16.59
CA VAL A 166 11.69 17.92 -15.28
C VAL A 166 10.42 17.19 -14.80
N TRP A 167 9.42 17.01 -15.67
CA TRP A 167 8.21 16.27 -15.30
C TRP A 167 8.48 14.79 -15.04
N ALA A 168 9.33 14.15 -15.86
CA ALA A 168 9.71 12.75 -15.67
C ALA A 168 10.54 12.54 -14.40
N PHE A 169 11.43 13.48 -14.09
CA PHE A 169 12.18 13.49 -12.84
C PHE A 169 11.26 13.69 -11.63
N LEU A 170 10.31 14.62 -11.71
CA LEU A 170 9.34 14.88 -10.65
C LEU A 170 8.43 13.67 -10.39
N ASP A 171 7.92 13.02 -11.44
CA ASP A 171 7.09 11.81 -11.34
C ASP A 171 7.87 10.68 -10.66
N THR A 172 9.12 10.45 -11.10
CA THR A 172 10.06 9.53 -10.46
C THR A 172 10.28 9.88 -9.00
N PHE A 173 10.57 11.14 -8.70
CA PHE A 173 10.83 11.60 -7.35
C PHE A 173 9.62 11.34 -6.44
N CYS A 174 8.41 11.63 -6.90
CA CYS A 174 7.18 11.40 -6.15
C CYS A 174 6.90 9.93 -5.88
N LEU A 175 7.25 9.04 -6.81
CA LEU A 175 7.14 7.59 -6.63
C LEU A 175 8.07 7.08 -5.52
N TYR A 176 9.29 7.62 -5.47
CA TYR A 176 10.35 7.15 -4.58
C TYR A 176 10.50 7.91 -3.27
N VAL A 177 9.79 9.04 -3.10
CA VAL A 177 9.92 9.94 -1.94
C VAL A 177 9.76 9.19 -0.60
N TRP A 178 8.86 8.21 -0.54
CA TRP A 178 8.58 7.45 0.67
C TRP A 178 9.66 6.41 0.99
N TYR A 179 10.27 5.81 -0.03
CA TYR A 179 11.43 4.93 0.14
C TYR A 179 12.63 5.71 0.64
N LEU A 180 12.88 6.85 -0.01
CA LEU A 180 13.99 7.71 0.35
C LEU A 180 13.84 8.27 1.78
N ALA A 181 12.61 8.58 2.21
CA ALA A 181 12.34 8.97 3.59
C ALA A 181 12.73 7.86 4.60
N TYR A 182 12.43 6.59 4.32
CA TYR A 182 12.87 5.47 5.16
C TYR A 182 14.40 5.31 5.14
N SER A 183 15.03 5.35 3.97
CA SER A 183 16.48 5.15 3.85
C SER A 183 17.28 6.29 4.47
N MET A 184 16.88 7.54 4.25
CA MET A 184 17.50 8.69 4.94
C MET A 184 17.34 8.57 6.46
N SER A 185 16.16 8.17 6.94
CA SER A 185 15.91 7.96 8.38
C SER A 185 16.79 6.85 8.96
N ASP A 186 17.05 5.77 8.21
CA ASP A 186 17.93 4.69 8.63
C ASP A 186 19.39 5.11 8.64
N CYS A 187 19.86 5.77 7.58
CA CYS A 187 21.23 6.30 7.46
C CYS A 187 21.58 7.30 8.57
N ALA A 188 20.60 8.07 9.08
CA ALA A 188 20.81 8.97 10.21
C ALA A 188 21.08 8.26 11.54
N THR A 189 20.82 6.94 11.63
CA THR A 189 21.03 6.16 12.86
C THR A 189 22.45 5.59 12.95
N PRO A 190 22.99 5.34 14.15
CA PRO A 190 24.31 4.71 14.31
C PRO A 190 24.42 3.32 13.68
N GLN A 191 23.32 2.57 13.62
CA GLN A 191 23.23 1.22 13.06
C GLN A 191 22.60 1.23 11.65
N GLY A 192 22.68 2.36 10.94
CA GLY A 192 22.13 2.50 9.60
C GLY A 192 22.86 1.61 8.60
N ASP A 193 22.11 1.04 7.65
CA ASP A 193 22.71 0.24 6.59
C ASP A 193 23.50 1.12 5.60
N ARG A 194 24.51 0.54 4.95
CA ARG A 194 25.29 1.20 3.89
C ARG A 194 24.38 1.54 2.70
N LEU A 195 24.77 2.56 1.93
CA LEU A 195 24.02 3.05 0.75
C LEU A 195 23.61 1.91 -0.21
N LEU A 196 24.52 1.00 -0.53
CA LEU A 196 24.24 -0.12 -1.45
C LEU A 196 23.17 -1.08 -0.90
N SER A 197 23.11 -1.25 0.42
CA SER A 197 22.11 -2.09 1.07
C SER A 197 20.72 -1.45 1.11
N GLN A 198 20.64 -0.11 0.98
CA GLN A 198 19.37 0.59 0.84
C GLN A 198 18.75 0.35 -0.55
N ALA A 199 19.56 0.23 -1.60
CA ALA A 199 19.09 0.10 -2.98
C ALA A 199 18.09 -1.05 -3.17
N GLY A 200 18.32 -2.21 -2.54
CA GLY A 200 17.39 -3.34 -2.63
C GLY A 200 16.02 -3.09 -2.00
N THR A 201 15.87 -2.03 -1.19
CA THR A 201 14.58 -1.67 -0.56
C THR A 201 13.70 -0.78 -1.45
N PHE A 202 14.25 -0.25 -2.55
CA PHE A 202 13.57 0.60 -3.50
C PHE A 202 12.85 -0.29 -4.49
N HIS A 203 11.52 -0.44 -4.36
CA HIS A 203 10.72 -1.34 -5.18
C HIS A 203 11.27 -2.78 -5.25
N PRO A 204 11.39 -3.49 -4.12
CA PRO A 204 11.97 -4.83 -4.12
C PRO A 204 11.27 -5.80 -5.08
N PHE A 205 12.03 -6.79 -5.57
CA PHE A 205 11.60 -7.70 -6.65
C PHE A 205 10.29 -8.48 -6.41
N TRP A 206 9.87 -8.64 -5.15
CA TRP A 206 8.59 -9.25 -4.81
C TRP A 206 7.38 -8.40 -5.18
N GLY A 207 7.60 -7.13 -5.53
CA GLY A 207 6.58 -6.18 -5.94
C GLY A 207 6.44 -5.04 -4.94
N SER A 208 6.08 -3.86 -5.47
CA SER A 208 5.83 -2.68 -4.66
C SER A 208 4.96 -1.65 -5.39
N THR A 209 4.59 -0.58 -4.69
CA THR A 209 3.92 0.62 -5.24
C THR A 209 4.67 1.87 -4.76
N SER A 210 4.04 3.05 -4.73
CA SER A 210 4.56 4.18 -3.96
C SER A 210 4.61 3.92 -2.45
N VAL A 211 3.95 2.86 -1.94
CA VAL A 211 4.09 2.40 -0.55
C VAL A 211 5.27 1.43 -0.45
N PRO A 212 6.28 1.70 0.40
CA PRO A 212 7.37 0.76 0.64
C PRO A 212 6.88 -0.51 1.35
N ILE A 213 7.01 -1.67 0.69
CA ILE A 213 6.59 -2.97 1.23
C ILE A 213 7.80 -3.92 1.32
N PRO A 214 8.18 -4.42 2.51
CA PRO A 214 7.56 -4.27 3.82
C PRO A 214 8.18 -3.14 4.67
N LYS A 215 8.27 -1.89 4.18
CA LYS A 215 9.09 -0.76 4.72
C LYS A 215 10.57 -0.80 4.28
N GLY A 216 11.42 0.01 4.92
CA GLY A 216 12.86 0.12 4.62
C GLY A 216 13.80 -0.82 5.39
N ALA A 217 15.10 -0.67 5.12
CA ALA A 217 16.16 -1.62 5.53
C ALA A 217 16.24 -1.89 7.04
N ARG A 218 15.98 -0.85 7.86
CA ARG A 218 15.87 -0.98 9.31
C ARG A 218 14.89 -2.06 9.74
N HIS A 219 13.71 -2.09 9.13
CA HIS A 219 12.70 -3.09 9.45
C HIS A 219 13.13 -4.48 8.96
N TRP A 220 13.78 -4.56 7.80
CA TRP A 220 14.23 -5.82 7.23
C TRP A 220 15.22 -6.54 8.18
N ARG A 221 16.13 -5.82 8.84
CA ARG A 221 17.04 -6.38 9.86
C ARG A 221 16.31 -7.12 11.00
N THR A 222 15.07 -6.74 11.28
CA THR A 222 14.26 -7.31 12.37
C THR A 222 13.43 -8.52 11.96
N ILE A 223 13.09 -8.65 10.67
CA ILE A 223 12.23 -9.72 10.16
C ILE A 223 12.98 -10.74 9.30
N GLU A 224 14.24 -10.48 9.00
CA GLU A 224 15.10 -11.36 8.20
C GLU A 224 15.42 -12.66 8.95
N ALA A 225 15.25 -13.80 8.28
CA ALA A 225 15.47 -15.11 8.85
C ALA A 225 16.95 -15.33 9.20
N ARG A 226 17.20 -15.75 10.45
CA ARG A 226 18.54 -15.86 11.03
C ARG A 226 19.09 -17.28 11.11
N SER A 227 18.23 -18.29 11.00
CA SER A 227 18.60 -19.71 11.04
C SER A 227 17.93 -20.48 9.90
N PRO A 228 18.44 -21.68 9.54
CA PRO A 228 17.79 -22.56 8.57
C PRO A 228 16.35 -22.92 8.93
N GLU A 229 16.08 -23.13 10.22
CA GLU A 229 14.73 -23.39 10.74
C GLU A 229 13.81 -22.17 10.57
N ASP A 230 14.27 -20.98 10.94
CA ASP A 230 13.46 -19.75 10.80
C ASP A 230 13.20 -19.43 9.33
N LEU A 231 14.15 -19.73 8.44
CA LEU A 231 13.95 -19.66 6.99
C LEU A 231 12.84 -20.63 6.55
N ALA A 232 12.92 -21.91 6.94
CA ALA A 232 11.91 -22.91 6.60
C ALA A 232 10.50 -22.51 7.10
N VAL A 233 10.38 -22.08 8.36
CA VAL A 233 9.12 -21.59 8.94
C VAL A 233 8.59 -20.37 8.17
N THR A 234 9.48 -19.46 7.77
CA THR A 234 9.11 -18.25 7.04
C THR A 234 8.63 -18.58 5.63
N MET A 235 9.31 -19.48 4.91
CA MET A 235 8.90 -19.90 3.57
C MET A 235 7.58 -20.70 3.60
N VAL A 236 7.37 -21.60 4.58
CA VAL A 236 6.08 -22.29 4.78
C VAL A 236 4.94 -21.28 4.99
N LYS A 237 5.18 -20.20 5.75
CA LYS A 237 4.23 -19.08 5.91
C LYS A 237 4.04 -18.26 4.63
N GLY A 238 5.01 -18.28 3.71
CA GLY A 238 4.90 -17.74 2.36
C GLY A 238 3.95 -18.58 1.50
N VAL A 239 4.18 -19.89 1.43
CA VAL A 239 3.32 -20.85 0.68
C VAL A 239 1.88 -20.83 1.20
N LYS A 240 1.70 -20.83 2.52
CA LYS A 240 0.36 -20.72 3.13
C LYS A 240 -0.36 -19.44 2.72
N LEU A 241 0.38 -18.34 2.57
CA LEU A 241 -0.20 -17.06 2.22
C LEU A 241 -0.56 -16.99 0.73
N ILE A 242 0.28 -17.52 -0.18
CA ILE A 242 -0.07 -17.55 -1.61
C ILE A 242 -1.23 -18.51 -1.89
N ALA A 243 -1.33 -19.63 -1.16
CA ALA A 243 -2.49 -20.51 -1.24
C ALA A 243 -3.79 -19.79 -0.82
N TRP A 244 -3.71 -18.95 0.22
CA TRP A 244 -4.83 -18.09 0.61
C TRP A 244 -5.18 -17.06 -0.47
N CYS A 245 -4.19 -16.47 -1.16
CA CYS A 245 -4.41 -15.58 -2.29
C CYS A 245 -5.16 -16.27 -3.44
N LEU A 246 -4.77 -17.51 -3.79
CA LEU A 246 -5.43 -18.28 -4.84
C LEU A 246 -6.91 -18.49 -4.52
N LEU A 247 -7.21 -18.90 -3.28
CA LEU A 247 -8.58 -19.07 -2.84
C LEU A 247 -9.36 -17.75 -2.92
N LEU A 248 -8.79 -16.66 -2.38
CA LEU A 248 -9.44 -15.34 -2.44
C LEU A 248 -9.69 -14.89 -3.88
N SER A 249 -8.76 -15.14 -4.80
CA SER A 249 -8.93 -14.82 -6.22
C SER A 249 -10.10 -15.58 -6.85
N ARG A 250 -10.28 -16.87 -6.51
CA ARG A 250 -11.46 -17.62 -6.94
C ARG A 250 -12.75 -17.08 -6.34
N VAL A 251 -12.74 -16.76 -5.05
CA VAL A 251 -13.89 -16.14 -4.38
C VAL A 251 -14.26 -14.81 -5.03
N GLN A 252 -13.28 -13.96 -5.34
CA GLN A 252 -13.50 -12.69 -6.04
C GLN A 252 -14.10 -12.91 -7.43
N GLY A 253 -13.60 -13.89 -8.19
CA GLY A 253 -14.16 -14.24 -9.50
C GLY A 253 -15.64 -14.64 -9.42
N TYR A 254 -16.00 -15.53 -8.50
CA TYR A 254 -17.41 -15.92 -8.30
C TYR A 254 -18.26 -14.77 -7.79
N TYR A 255 -17.72 -13.93 -6.91
CA TYR A 255 -18.38 -12.74 -6.41
C TYR A 255 -18.73 -11.77 -7.55
N VAL A 256 -17.77 -11.46 -8.42
CA VAL A 256 -17.96 -10.58 -9.59
C VAL A 256 -19.04 -11.14 -10.53
N LEU A 257 -19.00 -12.45 -10.81
CA LEU A 257 -20.02 -13.12 -11.63
C LEU A 257 -21.42 -13.00 -11.01
N LEU A 258 -21.54 -13.29 -9.72
CA LEU A 258 -22.82 -13.23 -9.01
C LEU A 258 -23.36 -11.80 -8.97
N VAL A 259 -22.54 -10.84 -8.55
CA VAL A 259 -22.99 -9.48 -8.27
C VAL A 259 -23.29 -8.69 -9.54
N HIS A 260 -22.40 -8.74 -10.53
CA HIS A 260 -22.58 -7.95 -11.75
C HIS A 260 -23.39 -8.65 -12.83
N GLN A 261 -23.27 -9.98 -12.98
CA GLN A 261 -23.99 -10.68 -14.06
C GLN A 261 -25.35 -11.22 -13.63
N LYS A 262 -25.49 -11.71 -12.37
CA LYS A 262 -26.76 -12.27 -11.90
C LYS A 262 -27.63 -11.25 -11.17
N LEU A 263 -27.05 -10.47 -10.27
CA LEU A 263 -27.78 -9.45 -9.51
C LEU A 263 -27.84 -8.09 -10.24
N ALA A 264 -27.08 -7.93 -11.33
CA ALA A 264 -27.03 -6.72 -12.14
C ALA A 264 -26.75 -5.45 -11.32
N ILE A 265 -25.91 -5.56 -10.28
CA ILE A 265 -25.50 -4.41 -9.49
C ILE A 265 -24.46 -3.63 -10.32
N PRO A 266 -24.71 -2.35 -10.63
CA PRO A 266 -23.79 -1.53 -11.41
C PRO A 266 -22.54 -1.16 -10.60
N ALA A 267 -21.42 -0.96 -11.29
CA ALA A 267 -20.23 -0.36 -10.67
C ALA A 267 -20.50 1.12 -10.30
N PRO A 268 -19.82 1.70 -9.29
CA PRO A 268 -20.00 3.11 -8.94
C PRO A 268 -19.75 4.08 -10.09
N SER A 269 -18.78 3.77 -10.96
CA SER A 269 -18.49 4.57 -12.16
C SER A 269 -19.69 4.65 -13.11
N GLN A 270 -20.41 3.56 -13.30
CA GLN A 270 -21.63 3.52 -14.11
C GLN A 270 -22.76 4.34 -13.45
N CYS A 271 -22.92 4.24 -12.13
CA CYS A 271 -23.90 5.04 -11.40
C CYS A 271 -23.62 6.54 -11.52
N ILE A 272 -22.35 6.94 -11.47
CA ILE A 272 -21.92 8.34 -11.61
C ILE A 272 -22.10 8.82 -13.05
N GLN A 273 -21.75 8.02 -14.05
CA GLN A 273 -21.97 8.36 -15.46
C GLN A 273 -23.46 8.53 -15.76
N ALA A 274 -24.31 7.62 -15.27
CA ALA A 274 -25.76 7.73 -15.40
C ALA A 274 -26.30 9.00 -14.73
N PHE A 275 -25.78 9.36 -13.55
CA PHE A 275 -26.08 10.64 -12.91
C PHE A 275 -25.68 11.84 -13.76
N GLN A 276 -24.45 11.85 -14.29
CA GLN A 276 -23.94 12.94 -15.11
C GLN A 276 -24.73 13.10 -16.42
N ALA A 277 -25.27 12.01 -16.95
CA ALA A 277 -26.17 12.00 -18.10
C ALA A 277 -27.62 12.43 -17.76
N GLY A 278 -27.91 12.82 -16.51
CA GLY A 278 -29.27 13.19 -16.07
C GLY A 278 -30.23 12.00 -15.93
N GLN A 279 -29.72 10.78 -15.92
CA GLN A 279 -30.49 9.54 -15.87
C GLN A 279 -30.09 8.69 -14.63
N PRO A 280 -30.51 9.08 -13.41
CA PRO A 280 -30.29 8.26 -12.21
C PRO A 280 -30.69 6.81 -12.42
N LEU A 281 -29.86 5.89 -11.95
CA LEU A 281 -30.37 4.58 -11.58
C LEU A 281 -31.19 4.69 -10.30
N GLY A 282 -32.03 3.70 -10.02
CA GLY A 282 -32.84 3.66 -8.80
C GLY A 282 -31.98 3.71 -7.54
N TRP A 283 -32.51 4.32 -6.47
CA TRP A 283 -31.78 4.59 -5.22
C TRP A 283 -31.08 3.34 -4.66
N ALA A 284 -31.77 2.19 -4.68
CA ALA A 284 -31.22 0.93 -4.19
C ALA A 284 -29.97 0.50 -4.98
N ARG A 285 -29.98 0.63 -6.31
CA ARG A 285 -28.82 0.28 -7.16
C ARG A 285 -27.64 1.20 -6.90
N ASN A 286 -27.89 2.50 -6.75
CA ASN A 286 -26.84 3.47 -6.44
C ASN A 286 -26.23 3.24 -5.05
N TRP A 287 -27.03 2.81 -4.06
CA TRP A 287 -26.50 2.50 -2.72
C TRP A 287 -25.78 1.16 -2.68
N LEU A 288 -26.28 0.14 -3.39
CA LEU A 288 -25.66 -1.18 -3.43
C LEU A 288 -24.31 -1.21 -4.14
N SER A 289 -24.04 -0.29 -5.06
CA SER A 289 -22.75 -0.21 -5.76
C SER A 289 -21.59 0.13 -4.81
N TRP A 290 -21.82 0.81 -3.68
CA TRP A 290 -20.74 1.23 -2.77
C TRP A 290 -20.23 0.13 -1.84
N PRO A 291 -21.09 -0.64 -1.14
CA PRO A 291 -20.64 -1.84 -0.43
C PRO A 291 -20.00 -2.86 -1.37
N ASP A 292 -20.52 -2.99 -2.59
CA ASP A 292 -19.95 -3.86 -3.60
C ASP A 292 -18.50 -3.46 -3.94
N ASP A 293 -18.30 -2.21 -4.35
CA ASP A 293 -16.97 -1.70 -4.71
C ASP A 293 -15.99 -1.79 -3.53
N LEU A 294 -16.42 -1.50 -2.31
CA LEU A 294 -15.60 -1.66 -1.11
C LEU A 294 -15.15 -3.13 -0.91
N LEU A 295 -16.06 -4.10 -1.10
CA LEU A 295 -15.73 -5.52 -0.96
C LEU A 295 -14.77 -5.99 -2.05
N GLN A 296 -14.95 -5.53 -3.28
CA GLN A 296 -14.03 -5.83 -4.38
C GLN A 296 -12.65 -5.24 -4.14
N GLN A 297 -12.56 -3.96 -3.78
CA GLN A 297 -11.31 -3.28 -3.46
C GLN A 297 -10.59 -3.98 -2.30
N LEU A 298 -11.34 -4.43 -1.29
CA LEU A 298 -10.81 -5.17 -0.15
C LEU A 298 -10.19 -6.52 -0.56
N MET A 299 -10.86 -7.26 -1.44
CA MET A 299 -10.34 -8.52 -1.98
C MET A 299 -9.10 -8.28 -2.85
N GLU A 300 -9.16 -7.29 -3.74
CA GLU A 300 -8.05 -6.94 -4.63
C GLU A 300 -6.80 -6.55 -3.83
N ILE A 301 -6.90 -5.60 -2.89
CA ILE A 301 -5.78 -5.18 -2.04
C ILE A 301 -5.25 -6.33 -1.18
N SER A 302 -6.13 -7.25 -0.76
CA SER A 302 -5.72 -8.43 -0.02
C SER A 302 -4.93 -9.40 -0.90
N ILE A 303 -5.44 -9.76 -2.07
CA ILE A 303 -4.78 -10.70 -3.00
C ILE A 303 -3.44 -10.13 -3.48
N TRP A 304 -3.46 -8.90 -3.97
CA TRP A 304 -2.27 -8.20 -4.45
C TRP A 304 -1.22 -8.05 -3.35
N GLY A 305 -1.61 -7.48 -2.20
CA GLY A 305 -0.67 -7.24 -1.11
C GLY A 305 -0.17 -8.53 -0.45
N HIS A 306 -1.01 -9.57 -0.33
CA HIS A 306 -0.57 -10.85 0.21
C HIS A 306 0.35 -11.60 -0.74
N THR A 307 0.20 -11.43 -2.06
CA THR A 307 1.13 -12.00 -3.06
C THR A 307 2.54 -11.41 -2.89
N PHE A 308 2.65 -10.10 -2.67
CA PHE A 308 3.93 -9.44 -2.38
C PHE A 308 4.55 -9.97 -1.08
N ILE A 309 3.75 -10.07 -0.02
CA ILE A 309 4.22 -10.59 1.27
C ILE A 309 4.56 -12.07 1.21
N ALA A 310 3.84 -12.88 0.43
CA ALA A 310 4.16 -14.29 0.25
C ALA A 310 5.52 -14.44 -0.42
N THR A 311 5.79 -13.66 -1.47
CA THR A 311 7.06 -13.63 -2.18
C THR A 311 8.21 -13.11 -1.29
N CYS A 312 7.95 -12.04 -0.52
CA CYS A 312 8.89 -11.51 0.48
C CYS A 312 9.24 -12.56 1.56
N ARG A 313 8.27 -13.35 2.02
CA ARG A 313 8.49 -14.48 2.94
C ARG A 313 9.26 -15.62 2.30
N MET A 314 8.99 -15.94 1.05
CA MET A 314 9.79 -16.93 0.32
C MET A 314 11.25 -16.47 0.16
N ALA A 315 11.50 -15.17 0.09
CA ALA A 315 12.84 -14.58 0.12
C ALA A 315 13.47 -14.55 1.53
N GLY A 316 12.81 -15.10 2.56
CA GLY A 316 13.35 -15.20 3.92
C GLY A 316 13.08 -14.00 4.83
N PHE A 317 12.10 -13.13 4.50
CA PHE A 317 11.70 -12.02 5.37
C PHE A 317 10.31 -12.27 5.95
N ARG A 318 10.21 -12.36 7.27
CA ARG A 318 8.98 -12.68 8.02
C ARG A 318 8.02 -11.50 8.15
N ALA A 319 7.73 -10.87 7.01
CA ALA A 319 6.86 -9.70 6.90
C ALA A 319 5.41 -10.01 7.32
N LEU A 320 4.72 -9.03 7.91
CA LEU A 320 3.32 -9.14 8.30
C LEU A 320 2.39 -9.12 7.07
N ARG A 321 1.15 -9.61 7.23
CA ARG A 321 0.18 -9.61 6.11
C ARG A 321 -0.28 -8.18 5.83
N ASN A 322 -0.55 -7.87 4.57
CA ASN A 322 -1.07 -6.55 4.20
C ASN A 322 -2.48 -6.29 4.76
N THR A 323 -3.28 -7.35 4.93
CA THR A 323 -4.62 -7.29 5.54
C THR A 323 -4.84 -8.47 6.49
N TYR A 324 -5.65 -8.28 7.52
CA TYR A 324 -5.98 -9.34 8.48
C TYR A 324 -7.40 -9.23 9.03
N ALA A 325 -8.32 -10.06 8.49
CA ALA A 325 -9.72 -10.14 8.91
C ALA A 325 -10.43 -8.76 9.10
N PRO A 326 -10.32 -7.83 8.13
CA PRO A 326 -10.86 -6.47 8.26
C PRO A 326 -12.39 -6.46 8.45
N LEU A 327 -13.13 -7.36 7.80
CA LEU A 327 -14.59 -7.51 7.95
C LEU A 327 -15.05 -7.93 9.36
N SER A 328 -14.13 -8.38 10.22
CA SER A 328 -14.44 -8.75 11.62
C SER A 328 -14.16 -7.63 12.62
N SER A 329 -13.82 -6.44 12.13
CA SER A 329 -13.46 -5.30 12.98
C SER A 329 -14.68 -4.74 13.68
N ARG A 330 -14.55 -4.40 14.96
CA ARG A 330 -15.65 -3.92 15.80
C ARG A 330 -15.60 -2.42 16.04
N THR A 331 -14.50 -1.79 15.62
CA THR A 331 -14.28 -0.35 15.72
C THR A 331 -13.58 0.16 14.46
N ILE A 332 -13.76 1.44 14.13
CA ILE A 332 -13.10 2.08 12.98
C ILE A 332 -11.57 1.97 13.13
N ALA A 333 -11.04 2.22 14.33
CA ALA A 333 -9.61 2.09 14.60
C ALA A 333 -9.10 0.64 14.45
N GLU A 334 -9.92 -0.37 14.73
CA GLU A 334 -9.55 -1.77 14.51
C GLU A 334 -9.49 -2.13 13.03
N TYR A 335 -10.45 -1.64 12.23
CA TYR A 335 -10.43 -1.82 10.77
C TYR A 335 -9.20 -1.16 10.15
N TRP A 336 -8.92 0.10 10.52
CA TRP A 336 -7.74 0.83 10.05
C TRP A 336 -6.42 0.11 10.37
N ASN A 337 -6.35 -0.63 11.48
CA ASN A 337 -5.17 -1.43 11.82
C ASN A 337 -5.07 -2.78 11.11
N ARG A 338 -6.15 -3.21 10.44
CA ARG A 338 -6.29 -4.51 9.77
C ARG A 338 -6.36 -4.41 8.25
N TYR A 339 -6.58 -3.20 7.73
CA TYR A 339 -6.64 -2.87 6.32
C TYR A 339 -5.37 -2.12 5.90
N TYR A 340 -4.84 -2.48 4.73
CA TYR A 340 -3.68 -1.85 4.10
C TYR A 340 -2.51 -1.51 5.06
N PHE A 341 -2.04 -2.53 5.78
CA PHE A 341 -1.11 -2.41 6.91
C PHE A 341 0.12 -1.55 6.60
N TYR A 342 0.78 -1.77 5.46
CA TYR A 342 2.02 -1.06 5.14
C TYR A 342 1.80 0.42 4.82
N PHE A 343 0.68 0.76 4.19
CA PHE A 343 0.30 2.16 3.97
C PHE A 343 0.02 2.86 5.30
N LYS A 344 -0.76 2.20 6.17
CA LYS A 344 -1.03 2.68 7.52
C LYS A 344 0.27 2.90 8.32
N GLU A 345 1.19 1.96 8.25
CA GLU A 345 2.48 2.07 8.95
C GLU A 345 3.37 3.18 8.37
N LEU A 346 3.35 3.41 7.05
CA LEU A 346 4.02 4.55 6.45
C LEU A 346 3.52 5.86 7.08
N LEU A 347 2.19 6.03 7.17
CA LEU A 347 1.60 7.22 7.79
C LEU A 347 1.95 7.32 9.28
N VAL A 348 2.01 6.19 9.98
CA VAL A 348 2.37 6.16 11.40
C VAL A 348 3.83 6.59 11.61
N ASP A 349 4.76 6.03 10.84
CA ASP A 349 6.19 6.31 10.95
C ASP A 349 6.50 7.76 10.54
N MET A 350 5.85 8.25 9.48
CA MET A 350 6.16 9.54 8.85
C MET A 350 5.41 10.74 9.46
N PHE A 351 4.20 10.53 10.00
CA PHE A 351 3.34 11.61 10.47
C PHE A 351 2.89 11.43 11.92
N PHE A 352 2.41 10.23 12.29
CA PHE A 352 1.87 10.00 13.63
C PHE A 352 2.95 10.16 14.70
N TYR A 353 4.02 9.37 14.67
CA TYR A 353 5.05 9.40 15.71
C TYR A 353 5.75 10.77 15.82
N PRO A 354 6.14 11.42 14.71
CA PRO A 354 6.74 12.75 14.79
C PRO A 354 5.84 13.79 15.45
N THR A 355 4.52 13.73 15.21
CA THR A 355 3.52 14.62 15.81
C THR A 355 3.26 14.25 17.26
N PHE A 356 3.02 12.96 17.51
CA PHE A 356 2.74 12.41 18.84
C PHE A 356 3.86 12.77 19.81
N ILE A 357 5.13 12.61 19.46
CA ILE A 357 6.25 12.89 20.38
C ILE A 357 6.37 14.39 20.73
N ARG A 358 5.80 15.30 19.94
CA ARG A 358 6.04 16.75 20.06
C ARG A 358 4.85 17.54 20.58
N CYS A 359 3.65 17.23 20.11
CA CYS A 359 2.46 18.05 20.36
C CYS A 359 1.67 17.54 21.58
N PHE A 360 0.97 18.44 22.28
CA PHE A 360 -0.02 18.12 23.32
C PHE A 360 0.44 17.15 24.42
N LYS A 361 1.72 17.16 24.82
CA LYS A 361 2.29 16.23 25.80
C LYS A 361 1.52 16.14 27.13
N ARG A 362 0.91 17.24 27.56
CA ARG A 362 0.10 17.34 28.79
C ARG A 362 -1.31 16.76 28.67
N TYR A 363 -1.79 16.50 27.46
CA TYR A 363 -3.18 16.06 27.20
C TYR A 363 -3.19 14.76 26.37
N PRO A 364 -3.08 13.57 27.01
CA PRO A 364 -2.86 12.31 26.30
C PRO A 364 -3.92 11.98 25.23
N LYS A 365 -5.20 12.24 25.51
CA LYS A 365 -6.30 12.00 24.56
C LYS A 365 -6.20 12.94 23.34
N LEU A 366 -5.97 14.24 23.58
CA LEU A 366 -5.80 15.23 22.52
C LEU A 366 -4.55 14.94 21.68
N ARG A 367 -3.47 14.50 22.33
CA ARG A 367 -2.23 14.07 21.69
C ARG A 367 -2.45 12.91 20.72
N ILE A 368 -3.18 11.88 21.13
CA ILE A 368 -3.54 10.74 20.26
C ILE A 368 -4.45 11.21 19.12
N ALA A 369 -5.50 11.99 19.42
CA ALA A 369 -6.44 12.47 18.42
C ALA A 369 -5.75 13.35 17.36
N PHE A 370 -4.90 14.29 17.78
CA PHE A 370 -4.18 15.18 16.89
C PHE A 370 -3.13 14.45 16.05
N ALA A 371 -2.34 13.54 16.64
CA ALA A 371 -1.38 12.75 15.88
C ALA A 371 -2.07 11.85 14.84
N THR A 372 -3.21 11.27 15.19
CA THR A 372 -4.07 10.53 14.25
C THR A 372 -4.58 11.43 13.14
N PHE A 373 -5.03 12.65 13.47
CA PHE A 373 -5.49 13.60 12.48
C PHE A 373 -4.39 13.98 11.48
N VAL A 374 -3.18 14.30 11.96
CA VAL A 374 -2.05 14.61 11.08
C VAL A 374 -1.71 13.42 10.19
N ALA A 375 -1.74 12.18 10.70
CA ALA A 375 -1.42 11.01 9.89
C ALA A 375 -2.52 10.63 8.88
N ALA A 376 -3.75 10.44 9.35
CA ALA A 376 -4.87 9.93 8.55
C ALA A 376 -5.53 11.01 7.68
N SER A 377 -5.35 12.30 8.00
CA SER A 377 -5.82 13.43 7.18
C SER A 377 -4.70 13.98 6.30
N LEU A 378 -3.74 14.71 6.90
CA LEU A 378 -2.70 15.42 6.16
C LEU A 378 -1.76 14.46 5.43
N GLY A 379 -1.22 13.46 6.14
CA GLY A 379 -0.30 12.48 5.55
C GLY A 379 -0.95 11.66 4.44
N ASN A 380 -2.18 11.21 4.66
CA ASN A 380 -2.97 10.50 3.65
C ASN A 380 -3.20 11.36 2.40
N THR A 381 -3.69 12.60 2.57
CA THR A 381 -3.92 13.52 1.46
C THR A 381 -2.63 13.79 0.69
N LEU A 382 -1.53 14.06 1.39
CA LEU A 382 -0.24 14.33 0.77
C LEU A 382 0.27 13.13 -0.02
N PHE A 383 0.12 11.91 0.50
CA PHE A 383 0.49 10.69 -0.21
C PHE A 383 -0.28 10.50 -1.51
N HIS A 384 -1.59 10.71 -1.50
CA HIS A 384 -2.40 10.54 -2.72
C HIS A 384 -2.19 11.71 -3.70
N LEU A 385 -1.95 12.92 -3.19
CA LEU A 385 -1.60 14.07 -4.01
C LEU A 385 -0.27 13.80 -4.75
N THR A 386 0.80 13.38 -4.06
CA THR A 386 2.09 13.13 -4.73
C THR A 386 1.99 12.05 -5.81
N ARG A 387 1.13 11.05 -5.65
CA ARG A 387 0.87 10.02 -6.68
C ARG A 387 0.15 10.53 -7.92
N THR A 388 -0.56 11.65 -7.82
CA THR A 388 -1.40 12.19 -8.88
C THR A 388 -0.88 13.52 -9.41
N LEU A 389 0.25 14.03 -8.93
CA LEU A 389 0.82 15.30 -9.38
C LEU A 389 1.06 15.37 -10.90
N HIS A 390 1.29 14.23 -11.56
CA HIS A 390 1.40 14.18 -13.03
C HIS A 390 0.13 14.70 -13.75
N THR A 391 -1.06 14.72 -13.12
CA THR A 391 -2.26 15.30 -13.74
C THR A 391 -2.13 16.81 -13.93
N ALA A 392 -1.24 17.49 -13.20
CA ALA A 392 -0.92 18.90 -13.40
C ALA A 392 -0.18 19.17 -14.74
N ILE A 393 0.16 18.13 -15.50
CA ILE A 393 0.60 18.25 -16.89
C ILE A 393 -0.59 18.66 -17.78
N SER A 394 -1.75 18.04 -17.55
CA SER A 394 -2.97 18.25 -18.35
C SER A 394 -3.86 19.36 -17.82
N PHE A 395 -3.76 19.66 -16.52
CA PHE A 395 -4.55 20.67 -15.83
C PHE A 395 -3.63 21.67 -15.12
N SER A 396 -4.12 22.87 -14.79
CA SER A 396 -3.32 23.78 -13.95
C SER A 396 -3.07 23.18 -12.56
N LEU A 397 -1.97 23.60 -11.91
CA LEU A 397 -1.65 23.17 -10.54
C LEU A 397 -2.83 23.43 -9.58
N LEU A 398 -3.45 24.61 -9.69
CA LEU A 398 -4.61 24.96 -8.87
C LEU A 398 -5.78 24.00 -9.13
N THR A 399 -6.08 23.67 -10.39
CA THR A 399 -7.15 22.72 -10.73
C THR A 399 -6.87 21.33 -10.16
N THR A 400 -5.61 20.89 -10.22
CA THR A 400 -5.17 19.60 -9.64
C THR A 400 -5.38 19.60 -8.13
N ILE A 401 -4.96 20.65 -7.41
CA ILE A 401 -5.18 20.77 -5.96
C ILE A 401 -6.67 20.82 -5.63
N LEU A 402 -7.47 21.57 -6.38
CA LEU A 402 -8.91 21.69 -6.16
C LEU A 402 -9.66 20.37 -6.44
N SER A 403 -9.16 19.53 -7.36
CA SER A 403 -9.73 18.20 -7.60
C SER A 403 -9.63 17.29 -6.37
N PHE A 404 -8.66 17.53 -5.49
CA PHE A 404 -8.48 16.81 -4.23
C PHE A 404 -9.42 17.23 -3.10
N ARG A 405 -10.31 18.21 -3.30
CA ARG A 405 -11.23 18.68 -2.25
C ARG A 405 -12.08 17.55 -1.66
N ASN A 406 -12.62 16.67 -2.51
CA ASN A 406 -13.44 15.53 -2.04
C ASN A 406 -12.58 14.52 -1.25
N TYR A 407 -11.37 14.22 -1.75
CA TYR A 407 -10.44 13.31 -1.08
C TYR A 407 -9.92 13.86 0.26
N PHE A 408 -9.72 15.18 0.35
CA PHE A 408 -9.35 15.84 1.59
C PHE A 408 -10.50 15.73 2.62
N PHE A 409 -11.74 15.95 2.17
CA PHE A 409 -12.93 15.76 3.01
C PHE A 409 -13.05 14.30 3.50
N TYR A 410 -12.86 13.32 2.61
CA TYR A 410 -12.73 11.90 2.96
C TYR A 410 -11.70 11.69 4.07
N SER A 411 -10.50 12.24 3.90
CA SER A 411 -9.38 12.05 4.81
C SER A 411 -9.63 12.69 6.20
N VAL A 412 -10.32 13.83 6.24
CA VAL A 412 -10.77 14.47 7.49
C VAL A 412 -11.79 13.61 8.21
N LEU A 413 -12.82 13.12 7.52
CA LEU A 413 -13.84 12.25 8.12
C LEU A 413 -13.24 10.94 8.64
N LEU A 414 -12.36 10.32 7.86
CA LEU A 414 -11.60 9.15 8.26
C LEU A 414 -10.79 9.40 9.53
N ALA A 415 -10.03 10.50 9.57
CA ALA A 415 -9.22 10.88 10.71
C ALA A 415 -10.07 11.08 11.99
N LEU A 416 -11.20 11.79 11.88
CA LEU A 416 -12.13 11.99 12.99
C LEU A 416 -12.71 10.66 13.47
N GLY A 417 -13.14 9.79 12.56
CA GLY A 417 -13.66 8.45 12.88
C GLY A 417 -12.65 7.59 13.64
N ILE A 418 -11.38 7.58 13.19
CA ILE A 418 -10.30 6.84 13.87
C ILE A 418 -9.99 7.47 15.23
N ALA A 419 -9.82 8.78 15.31
CA ALA A 419 -9.48 9.49 16.55
C ALA A 419 -10.55 9.30 17.63
N LEU A 420 -11.82 9.49 17.29
CA LEU A 420 -12.96 9.24 18.19
C LEU A 420 -13.00 7.77 18.62
N SER A 421 -12.74 6.85 17.68
CA SER A 421 -12.68 5.42 17.96
C SER A 421 -11.52 5.01 18.90
N GLN A 422 -10.41 5.74 18.90
CA GLN A 422 -9.25 5.46 19.77
C GLN A 422 -9.42 6.06 21.18
N VAL A 423 -10.02 7.24 21.28
CA VAL A 423 -10.20 7.95 22.56
C VAL A 423 -11.37 7.37 23.36
N ARG A 424 -12.33 6.71 22.69
CA ARG A 424 -13.48 6.10 23.36
C ARG A 424 -13.05 4.89 24.21
N PRO A 425 -13.50 4.79 25.48
CA PRO A 425 -13.24 3.62 26.32
C PRO A 425 -13.73 2.34 25.65
N ARG A 426 -12.88 1.31 25.59
CA ARG A 426 -13.26 -0.01 25.08
C ARG A 426 -13.91 -0.80 26.20
N LYS A 427 -15.14 -1.27 25.97
CA LYS A 427 -15.76 -2.26 26.86
C LYS A 427 -15.11 -3.64 26.61
N PRO A 428 -15.00 -4.50 27.63
CA PRO A 428 -14.46 -5.85 27.48
C PRO A 428 -15.24 -6.67 26.43
N LEU A 429 -14.56 -7.62 25.78
CA LEU A 429 -15.21 -8.63 24.94
C LEU A 429 -16.25 -9.40 25.76
N GLY A 430 -17.41 -9.67 25.17
CA GLY A 430 -18.52 -10.39 25.82
C GLY A 430 -19.50 -9.48 26.57
N SER A 431 -19.20 -8.19 26.76
CA SER A 431 -20.03 -7.27 27.55
C SER A 431 -21.31 -6.79 26.85
N ARG A 432 -21.45 -7.01 25.54
CA ARG A 432 -22.54 -6.44 24.72
C ARG A 432 -23.45 -7.48 24.04
N GLY A 433 -23.27 -8.76 24.35
CA GLY A 433 -23.99 -9.87 23.71
C GLY A 433 -23.41 -10.25 22.33
N TRP A 434 -23.58 -11.52 21.95
CA TRP A 434 -22.96 -12.09 20.75
C TRP A 434 -23.34 -11.35 19.46
N PHE A 435 -24.64 -11.09 19.25
CA PHE A 435 -25.15 -10.45 18.03
C PHE A 435 -24.59 -9.04 17.84
N ARG A 436 -24.56 -8.23 18.91
CA ARG A 436 -24.06 -6.86 18.84
C ARG A 436 -22.56 -6.81 18.53
N GLU A 437 -21.79 -7.77 19.04
CA GLU A 437 -20.34 -7.82 18.84
C GLU A 437 -19.92 -8.44 17.50
N ARG A 438 -20.68 -9.41 16.99
CA ARG A 438 -20.33 -10.19 15.80
C ARG A 438 -21.01 -9.73 14.53
N VAL A 439 -22.17 -9.08 14.63
CA VAL A 439 -22.95 -8.62 13.47
C VAL A 439 -23.04 -7.11 13.45
N VAL A 440 -23.64 -6.51 14.48
CA VAL A 440 -23.95 -5.06 14.47
C VAL A 440 -22.67 -4.22 14.44
N ALA A 441 -21.69 -4.50 15.31
CA ALA A 441 -20.47 -3.69 15.34
C ALA A 441 -19.68 -3.76 14.02
N PRO A 442 -19.41 -4.93 13.42
CA PRO A 442 -18.82 -5.00 12.09
C PRO A 442 -19.66 -4.33 11.00
N ALA A 443 -20.99 -4.52 11.00
CA ALA A 443 -21.87 -3.86 10.04
C ALA A 443 -21.81 -2.33 10.13
N CYS A 444 -21.76 -1.76 11.34
CA CYS A 444 -21.59 -0.32 11.54
C CYS A 444 -20.21 0.17 11.04
N VAL A 445 -19.16 -0.60 11.28
CA VAL A 445 -17.81 -0.27 10.79
C VAL A 445 -17.78 -0.30 9.26
N LEU A 446 -18.33 -1.34 8.63
CA LEU A 446 -18.44 -1.42 7.19
C LEU A 446 -19.29 -0.29 6.62
N GLY A 447 -20.44 0.00 7.23
CA GLY A 447 -21.29 1.13 6.83
C GLY A 447 -20.55 2.48 6.86
N PHE A 448 -19.71 2.71 7.87
CA PHE A 448 -18.85 3.90 7.92
C PHE A 448 -17.87 3.95 6.73
N TYR A 449 -17.19 2.84 6.41
CA TYR A 449 -16.26 2.80 5.27
C TYR A 449 -16.97 2.86 3.91
N CYS A 450 -18.15 2.25 3.75
CA CYS A 450 -18.98 2.39 2.56
C CYS A 450 -19.38 3.85 2.33
N PHE A 451 -19.78 4.55 3.39
CA PHE A 451 -20.10 5.97 3.32
C PHE A 451 -18.89 6.82 2.96
N LEU A 452 -17.73 6.53 3.55
CA LEU A 452 -16.49 7.22 3.20
C LEU A 452 -16.11 7.01 1.72
N HIS A 453 -16.32 5.81 1.18
CA HIS A 453 -15.96 5.43 -0.18
C HIS A 453 -16.54 6.34 -1.26
N VAL A 454 -17.72 6.93 -0.99
CA VAL A 454 -18.37 7.93 -1.86
C VAL A 454 -17.45 9.13 -2.15
N PHE A 455 -16.56 9.46 -1.22
CA PHE A 455 -15.68 10.62 -1.30
C PHE A 455 -14.24 10.27 -1.70
N GLU A 456 -13.90 8.98 -1.87
CA GLU A 456 -12.55 8.53 -2.23
C GLU A 456 -12.13 8.93 -3.66
N ILE A 457 -13.09 9.33 -4.50
CA ILE A 457 -12.85 9.67 -5.91
C ILE A 457 -11.92 10.88 -6.02
N THR A 458 -10.75 10.68 -6.62
CA THR A 458 -9.72 11.69 -6.89
C THR A 458 -9.95 12.49 -8.18
N SER A 459 -10.91 12.09 -9.01
CA SER A 459 -11.36 12.86 -10.17
C SER A 459 -12.31 14.00 -9.75
N PRO A 460 -12.57 15.00 -10.62
CA PRO A 460 -13.63 16.01 -10.44
C PRO A 460 -15.02 15.35 -10.38
N GLY A 461 -15.30 14.70 -9.26
CA GLY A 461 -16.53 14.00 -9.01
C GLY A 461 -17.59 14.94 -8.46
N PRO A 462 -18.87 14.54 -8.57
CA PRO A 462 -19.99 15.32 -8.05
C PRO A 462 -19.92 15.61 -6.53
N GLY A 463 -19.09 14.88 -5.77
CA GLY A 463 -18.84 15.12 -4.35
C GLY A 463 -20.14 15.11 -3.55
N LEU A 464 -20.39 16.17 -2.77
CA LEU A 464 -21.63 16.32 -1.99
C LEU A 464 -22.90 16.32 -2.86
N ARG A 465 -22.84 16.75 -4.13
CA ARG A 465 -24.00 16.72 -5.03
C ARG A 465 -24.47 15.30 -5.32
N TYR A 466 -23.55 14.33 -5.28
CA TYR A 466 -23.90 12.93 -5.47
C TYR A 466 -24.69 12.38 -4.28
N LEU A 467 -24.40 12.79 -3.05
CA LEU A 467 -25.20 12.38 -1.89
C LEU A 467 -26.66 12.80 -2.03
N LEU A 468 -26.90 14.04 -2.49
CA LEU A 468 -28.25 14.53 -2.75
C LEU A 468 -28.96 13.67 -3.78
N PHE A 469 -28.22 13.13 -4.74
CA PHE A 469 -28.74 12.28 -5.80
C PHE A 469 -28.95 10.82 -5.38
N LEU A 470 -28.07 10.29 -4.52
CA LEU A 470 -28.25 8.99 -3.86
C LEU A 470 -29.59 8.91 -3.11
N LEU A 471 -30.07 10.05 -2.62
CA LEU A 471 -31.33 10.17 -1.89
C LEU A 471 -32.53 10.49 -2.80
N LYS A 472 -32.30 11.06 -3.99
CA LYS A 472 -33.34 11.50 -4.94
C LYS A 472 -33.61 10.48 -6.06
N GLY A 473 -33.36 9.19 -5.84
CA GLY A 473 -33.63 8.17 -6.86
C GLY A 473 -35.07 8.29 -7.39
N LYS A 474 -35.23 8.17 -8.71
CA LYS A 474 -36.56 8.07 -9.34
C LYS A 474 -37.32 6.85 -8.82
#